data_AF-A0A084QQ51-F1
#
_entry.id   AF-A0A084QQ51-F1
#
_cell.length_a   1.000
_cell.length_b   1.000
_cell.length_c   1.000
_cell.angle_alpha   90.00
_cell.angle_beta   90.00
_cell.angle_gamma   90.00
#
_symmetry.space_group_name_H-M   'P 1'
#
loop_
_entity.id
_entity.type
_entity.pdbx_description
1 polymer ?
#
loop_
_entity_poly.entity_id
_entity_poly.type
_entity_poly.pdbx_seq_one_letter_code
_entity_poly.pdbx_strand_id
1 'polypeptide(L)'
;MGRNLGLLESTKWIEDSDLTRSRIFTAWCLFRWQSIMCYHMLIDPGSDGVPHFSLPDPERHAEWYGEISMQYPTSKTVVHTRFAQCFKAQCDMALLLHRTTMGYFAAQPGNGKDVSMHQIRETISGLQAWYDTLPECLNPSNIVFPKELDLHMQYFAVMMQLCDMPTSGDALPTAGAPQFSPVATSRSMLGKYKTSFETIIRLYYLRHGFETPDVMLTLFLSSLAFISIDRLKPYSAMARDARPQSSSDALSNPIKEELWSTLILAQKGLADQGQSYYLPQTVSHLVLCNLDEDLASLLRQYADGAVEDADARHVRAQHIE
;
A
#
# COMPACT_ATOMS: atom_id res chain seq x y z
N MET A 1 -21.35 4.87 9.57
CA MET A 1 -21.23 5.83 10.71
C MET A 1 -21.23 7.28 10.24
N GLY A 2 -20.38 7.69 9.28
CA GLY A 2 -20.33 9.08 8.80
C GLY A 2 -21.64 9.62 8.22
N ARG A 3 -22.37 8.78 7.47
CA ARG A 3 -23.71 9.10 6.95
C ARG A 3 -24.75 9.35 8.06
N ASN A 4 -24.80 8.49 9.08
CA ASN A 4 -25.73 8.66 10.22
C ASN A 4 -25.45 9.95 11.02
N LEU A 5 -24.23 10.48 10.94
CA LEU A 5 -23.83 11.74 11.57
C LEU A 5 -24.00 12.96 10.64
N GLY A 6 -24.51 12.75 9.41
CA GLY A 6 -24.65 13.79 8.39
C GLY A 6 -23.34 14.48 8.03
N LEU A 7 -22.19 13.80 8.19
CA LEU A 7 -20.86 14.41 8.02
C LEU A 7 -20.54 14.70 6.56
N LEU A 8 -21.13 13.95 5.63
CA LEU A 8 -20.94 14.11 4.19
C LEU A 8 -21.95 15.10 3.57
N GLU A 9 -22.92 15.56 4.37
CA GLU A 9 -24.00 16.45 3.94
C GLU A 9 -23.64 17.93 4.12
N SER A 10 -24.45 18.81 3.51
CA SER A 10 -24.21 20.25 3.53
C SER A 10 -24.33 20.85 4.95
N THR A 11 -23.27 21.52 5.41
CA THR A 11 -23.17 22.28 6.67
C THR A 11 -23.79 23.69 6.63
N LYS A 12 -24.56 24.05 5.59
CA LYS A 12 -25.18 25.40 5.43
C LYS A 12 -26.00 25.90 6.63
N TRP A 13 -26.41 24.99 7.52
CA TRP A 13 -27.23 25.27 8.69
C TRP A 13 -26.42 25.51 9.98
N ILE A 14 -25.09 25.40 9.91
CA ILE A 14 -24.22 25.52 11.07
C ILE A 14 -23.65 26.94 11.10
N GLU A 15 -24.03 27.71 12.13
CA GLU A 15 -23.58 29.10 12.30
C GLU A 15 -22.15 29.19 12.87
N ASP A 16 -21.68 28.14 13.56
CA ASP A 16 -20.34 28.06 14.13
C ASP A 16 -19.29 27.66 13.07
N SER A 17 -18.33 28.54 12.83
CA SER A 17 -17.24 28.35 11.87
C SER A 17 -16.25 27.25 12.27
N ASP A 18 -15.98 27.07 13.56
CA ASP A 18 -15.00 26.12 14.07
C ASP A 18 -15.59 24.70 14.05
N LEU A 19 -16.86 24.58 14.41
CA LEU A 19 -17.62 23.34 14.26
C LEU A 19 -17.72 22.94 12.79
N THR A 20 -17.98 23.89 11.89
CA THR A 20 -18.03 23.63 10.44
C THR A 20 -16.69 23.12 9.92
N ARG A 21 -15.58 23.77 10.29
CA ARG A 21 -14.21 23.35 9.93
C ARG A 21 -13.93 21.93 10.39
N SER A 22 -14.21 21.64 11.66
CA SER A 22 -13.98 20.33 12.28
C SER A 22 -14.79 19.22 11.59
N ARG A 23 -16.05 19.49 11.21
CA ARG A 23 -16.88 18.54 10.48
C ARG A 23 -16.33 18.25 9.09
N ILE A 24 -15.95 19.29 8.34
CA ILE A 24 -15.39 19.11 6.98
C ILE A 24 -14.08 18.32 7.05
N PHE A 25 -13.19 18.66 7.97
CA PHE A 25 -11.94 17.92 8.19
C PHE A 25 -12.20 16.45 8.50
N THR A 26 -13.11 16.18 9.44
CA THR A 26 -13.50 14.81 9.82
C THR A 26 -14.09 14.04 8.65
N ALA A 27 -14.95 14.69 7.84
CA ALA A 27 -15.53 14.09 6.65
C ALA A 27 -14.47 13.65 5.64
N TRP A 28 -13.45 14.48 5.40
CA TRP A 28 -12.32 14.15 4.53
C TRP A 28 -11.43 13.05 5.11
N CYS A 29 -11.19 13.03 6.43
CA CYS A 29 -10.46 11.94 7.09
C CYS A 29 -11.16 10.58 6.89
N LEU A 30 -12.47 10.55 7.12
CA LEU A 30 -13.29 9.33 6.97
C LEU A 30 -13.34 8.88 5.51
N PHE A 31 -13.62 9.80 4.59
CA PHE A 31 -13.66 9.51 3.15
C PHE A 31 -12.33 8.95 2.66
N ARG A 32 -11.21 9.61 3.01
CA ARG A 32 -9.86 9.16 2.65
C ARG A 32 -9.60 7.73 3.14
N TRP A 33 -9.85 7.49 4.43
CA TRP A 33 -9.65 6.16 5.03
C TRP A 33 -10.51 5.09 4.33
N GLN A 34 -11.80 5.35 4.18
CA GLN A 34 -12.74 4.43 3.54
C GLN A 34 -12.32 4.13 2.10
N SER A 35 -11.93 5.14 1.33
CA SER A 35 -11.54 4.99 -0.07
C SER A 35 -10.29 4.11 -0.23
N ILE A 36 -9.28 4.32 0.61
CA ILE A 36 -8.06 3.50 0.61
C ILE A 36 -8.37 2.05 1.03
N MET A 37 -9.17 1.86 2.07
CA MET A 37 -9.53 0.52 2.56
C MET A 37 -10.41 -0.23 1.56
N CYS A 38 -11.45 0.40 1.01
CA CYS A 38 -12.34 -0.20 0.02
C CYS A 38 -11.58 -0.61 -1.25
N TYR A 39 -10.61 0.20 -1.68
CA TYR A 39 -9.76 -0.14 -2.81
C TYR A 39 -8.90 -1.39 -2.52
N HIS A 40 -8.17 -1.40 -1.42
CA HIS A 40 -7.24 -2.51 -1.12
C HIS A 40 -7.91 -3.80 -0.72
N MET A 41 -9.00 -3.72 0.03
CA MET A 41 -9.74 -4.89 0.51
C MET A 41 -10.79 -5.36 -0.50
N LEU A 42 -10.93 -4.66 -1.64
CA LEU A 42 -11.98 -4.89 -2.63
C LEU A 42 -13.35 -4.99 -1.95
N ILE A 43 -13.68 -3.96 -1.17
CA ILE A 43 -14.99 -3.81 -0.51
C ILE A 43 -15.78 -2.75 -1.25
N ASP A 44 -17.06 -3.02 -1.51
CA ASP A 44 -17.97 -2.04 -2.11
C ASP A 44 -18.03 -0.77 -1.21
N PRO A 45 -17.63 0.41 -1.72
CA PRO A 45 -17.68 1.66 -0.96
C PRO A 45 -19.12 2.07 -0.61
N GLY A 46 -20.13 1.43 -1.20
CA GLY A 46 -21.54 1.67 -0.94
C GLY A 46 -22.03 2.97 -1.55
N SER A 47 -23.07 3.55 -0.94
CA SER A 47 -23.65 4.82 -1.38
C SER A 47 -23.03 6.06 -0.73
N ASP A 48 -21.99 5.88 0.08
CA ASP A 48 -21.26 6.99 0.69
C ASP A 48 -20.42 7.67 -0.39
N GLY A 49 -20.82 8.89 -0.74
CA GLY A 49 -20.17 9.69 -1.77
C GLY A 49 -18.99 10.51 -1.26
N VAL A 50 -18.29 11.14 -2.20
CA VAL A 50 -17.28 12.16 -1.91
C VAL A 50 -17.90 13.28 -1.06
N PRO A 51 -17.20 13.81 -0.03
CA PRO A 51 -17.66 14.97 0.71
C PRO A 51 -18.05 16.11 -0.23
N HIS A 52 -19.23 16.71 -0.03
CA HIS A 52 -19.72 17.79 -0.91
C HIS A 52 -18.88 19.06 -0.86
N PHE A 53 -18.05 19.22 0.17
CA PHE A 53 -17.16 20.37 0.34
C PHE A 53 -15.79 20.05 -0.24
N SER A 54 -15.30 20.92 -1.11
CA SER A 54 -13.91 20.84 -1.57
C SER A 54 -12.95 20.96 -0.39
N LEU A 55 -11.92 20.13 -0.38
CA LEU A 55 -10.83 20.25 0.57
C LEU A 55 -10.10 21.57 0.32
N PRO A 56 -9.88 22.43 1.35
CA PRO A 56 -9.15 23.68 1.16
C PRO A 56 -7.75 23.48 0.56
N ASP A 57 -7.25 24.51 -0.11
CA ASP A 57 -5.88 24.49 -0.63
C ASP A 57 -4.91 24.82 0.52
N PRO A 58 -3.96 23.93 0.88
CA PRO A 58 -2.98 24.17 1.93
C PRO A 58 -2.15 25.45 1.75
N GLU A 59 -1.90 25.89 0.51
CA GLU A 59 -1.12 27.11 0.24
C GLU A 59 -1.95 28.38 0.45
N ARG A 60 -3.26 28.30 0.25
CA ARG A 60 -4.18 29.44 0.36
C ARG A 60 -4.86 29.54 1.71
N HIS A 61 -5.01 28.40 2.39
CA HIS A 61 -5.80 28.25 3.62
C HIS A 61 -5.02 27.44 4.68
N ALA A 62 -3.78 27.85 4.96
CA ALA A 62 -2.91 27.18 5.91
C ALA A 62 -3.50 27.10 7.33
N GLU A 63 -4.31 28.10 7.72
CA GLU A 63 -5.02 28.19 9.00
C GLU A 63 -6.02 27.03 9.22
N TRP A 64 -6.36 26.29 8.18
CA TRP A 64 -7.35 25.21 8.24
C TRP A 64 -6.76 23.90 8.77
N TYR A 65 -5.48 23.64 8.55
CA TYR A 65 -4.85 22.34 8.77
C TYR A 65 -4.08 22.22 10.09
N GLY A 66 -3.68 23.36 10.67
CA GLY A 66 -2.69 23.37 11.74
C GLY A 66 -1.31 22.89 11.27
N GLU A 67 -0.30 23.04 12.11
CA GLU A 67 1.05 22.56 11.83
C GLU A 67 1.64 21.90 13.07
N ILE A 68 2.34 20.78 12.86
CA ILE A 68 3.04 20.08 13.93
C ILE A 68 4.53 20.34 13.71
N SER A 69 5.17 20.90 14.73
CA SER A 69 6.59 21.21 14.69
C SER A 69 7.33 20.29 15.65
N MET A 70 8.38 19.64 15.16
CA MET A 70 9.21 18.73 15.94
C MET A 70 10.60 19.31 16.12
N GLN A 71 11.18 19.10 17.29
CA GLN A 71 12.59 19.36 17.55
C GLN A 71 13.23 18.08 18.08
N TYR A 72 14.17 17.53 17.32
CA TYR A 72 14.88 16.32 17.74
C TYR A 72 15.87 16.64 18.88
N PRO A 73 16.01 15.77 19.90
CA PRO A 73 16.94 16.01 21.00
C PRO A 73 18.39 16.28 20.56
N THR A 74 18.79 15.70 19.43
CA THR A 74 20.13 15.83 18.83
C THR A 74 20.29 17.07 17.94
N SER A 75 19.23 17.85 17.70
CA SER A 75 19.24 19.01 16.80
C SER A 75 18.59 20.24 17.43
N LYS A 76 19.14 21.42 17.12
CA LYS A 76 18.52 22.70 17.49
C LYS A 76 17.53 23.20 16.45
N THR A 77 17.44 22.53 15.29
CA THR A 77 16.55 22.91 14.20
C THR A 77 15.16 22.37 14.44
N VAL A 78 14.16 23.25 14.38
CA VAL A 78 12.75 22.88 14.35
C VAL A 78 12.40 22.42 12.94
N VAL A 79 11.73 21.27 12.83
CA VAL A 79 11.28 20.69 11.57
C VAL A 79 9.76 20.63 11.58
N HIS A 80 9.13 21.13 10.52
CA HIS A 80 7.69 21.06 10.34
C HIS A 80 7.30 19.76 9.65
N THR A 81 6.21 19.13 10.09
CA THR A 81 5.75 17.85 9.52
C THR A 81 5.05 18.01 8.19
N ARG A 82 4.75 19.25 7.77
CA ARG A 82 4.11 19.58 6.48
C ARG A 82 2.77 18.86 6.36
N PHE A 83 2.07 18.75 7.48
CA PHE A 83 0.86 17.94 7.62
C PHE A 83 -0.18 18.28 6.54
N ALA A 84 -0.42 19.57 6.30
CA ALA A 84 -1.42 20.06 5.35
C ALA A 84 -1.18 19.54 3.92
N GLN A 85 0.07 19.60 3.46
CA GLN A 85 0.46 19.15 2.12
C GLN A 85 0.32 17.63 1.98
N CYS A 86 0.82 16.87 2.96
CA CYS A 86 0.70 15.41 2.96
C CYS A 86 -0.77 14.97 3.01
N PHE A 87 -1.60 15.62 3.83
CA PHE A 87 -3.02 15.30 3.96
C PHE A 87 -3.78 15.57 2.66
N LYS A 88 -3.55 16.73 2.03
CA LYS A 88 -4.14 17.08 0.73
C LYS A 88 -3.78 16.04 -0.33
N ALA A 89 -2.49 15.70 -0.46
CA ALA A 89 -2.03 14.70 -1.42
C ALA A 89 -2.70 13.33 -1.19
N GLN A 90 -2.83 12.88 0.06
CA GLN A 90 -3.52 11.63 0.37
C GLN A 90 -5.01 11.66 0.03
N CYS A 91 -5.70 12.79 0.26
CA CYS A 91 -7.11 12.96 -0.12
C CYS A 91 -7.29 12.96 -1.64
N ASP A 92 -6.39 13.59 -2.39
CA ASP A 92 -6.44 13.61 -3.86
C ASP A 92 -6.25 12.21 -4.45
N MET A 93 -5.29 11.44 -3.92
CA MET A 93 -5.13 10.04 -4.28
C MET A 93 -6.38 9.23 -3.92
N ALA A 94 -6.96 9.44 -2.73
CA ALA A 94 -8.17 8.74 -2.31
C ALA A 94 -9.36 8.98 -3.25
N LEU A 95 -9.50 10.18 -3.84
CA LEU A 95 -10.51 10.46 -4.86
C LEU A 95 -10.33 9.58 -6.11
N LEU A 96 -9.08 9.42 -6.57
CA LEU A 96 -8.76 8.56 -7.71
C LEU A 96 -9.10 7.11 -7.39
N LEU A 97 -8.68 6.60 -6.23
CA LEU A 97 -8.96 5.23 -5.78
C LEU A 97 -10.46 4.98 -5.64
N HIS A 98 -11.19 5.90 -5.02
CA HIS A 98 -12.65 5.78 -4.87
C HIS A 98 -13.35 5.66 -6.22
N ARG A 99 -12.98 6.50 -7.20
CA ARG A 99 -13.53 6.43 -8.56
C ARG A 99 -13.25 5.07 -9.21
N THR A 100 -12.03 4.56 -9.07
CA THR A 100 -11.63 3.26 -9.61
C THR A 100 -12.42 2.12 -8.97
N THR A 101 -12.57 2.13 -7.64
CA THR A 101 -13.35 1.13 -6.91
C THR A 101 -14.83 1.17 -7.30
N MET A 102 -15.44 2.37 -7.37
CA MET A 102 -16.81 2.53 -7.83
C MET A 102 -17.01 2.00 -9.26
N GLY A 103 -16.06 2.29 -10.17
CA GLY A 103 -16.08 1.77 -11.53
C GLY A 103 -15.99 0.25 -11.58
N TYR A 104 -15.12 -0.34 -10.74
CA TYR A 104 -14.96 -1.79 -10.62
C TYR A 104 -16.25 -2.49 -10.18
N PHE A 105 -16.91 -2.03 -9.11
CA PHE A 105 -18.15 -2.64 -8.62
C PHE A 105 -19.36 -2.37 -9.51
N ALA A 106 -19.44 -1.21 -10.15
CA ALA A 106 -20.46 -0.92 -11.15
C ALA A 106 -20.38 -1.86 -12.37
N ALA A 107 -19.23 -2.51 -12.57
CA ALA A 107 -18.93 -3.33 -13.72
C ALA A 107 -18.87 -4.85 -13.42
N GLN A 108 -19.36 -5.29 -12.26
CA GLN A 108 -19.43 -6.72 -11.94
C GLN A 108 -20.55 -7.44 -12.71
N PRO A 109 -20.38 -8.74 -13.02
CA PRO A 109 -21.36 -9.53 -13.76
C PRO A 109 -22.71 -9.54 -13.03
N GLY A 110 -23.71 -8.91 -13.66
CA GLY A 110 -25.01 -8.58 -13.06
C GLY A 110 -25.43 -7.13 -13.35
N ASN A 111 -24.46 -6.22 -13.49
CA ASN A 111 -24.69 -4.79 -13.73
C ASN A 111 -24.47 -4.35 -15.20
N GLY A 112 -24.13 -5.29 -16.09
CA GLY A 112 -24.14 -5.11 -17.55
C GLY A 112 -23.05 -4.19 -18.13
N LYS A 113 -22.01 -3.86 -17.37
CA LYS A 113 -20.84 -3.10 -17.84
C LYS A 113 -19.60 -3.91 -17.51
N ASP A 114 -18.70 -4.14 -18.46
CA ASP A 114 -17.36 -4.64 -18.12
C ASP A 114 -16.49 -3.48 -17.67
N VAL A 115 -15.52 -3.72 -16.77
CA VAL A 115 -14.51 -2.71 -16.43
C VAL A 115 -13.73 -2.45 -17.71
N SER A 116 -13.93 -1.28 -18.30
CA SER A 116 -13.31 -1.00 -19.58
C SER A 116 -11.82 -0.79 -19.38
N MET A 117 -11.01 -1.37 -20.26
CA MET A 117 -9.57 -1.09 -20.34
C MET A 117 -9.25 0.40 -20.37
N HIS A 118 -10.18 1.20 -20.89
CA HIS A 118 -10.13 2.64 -20.87
C HIS A 118 -10.10 3.20 -19.44
N GLN A 119 -10.97 2.74 -18.55
CA GLN A 119 -11.04 3.21 -17.15
C GLN A 119 -9.76 2.93 -16.36
N ILE A 120 -9.15 1.75 -16.56
CA ILE A 120 -7.88 1.41 -15.92
C ILE A 120 -6.77 2.34 -16.43
N ARG A 121 -6.71 2.57 -17.75
CA ARG A 121 -5.71 3.48 -18.34
C ARG A 121 -5.91 4.93 -17.91
N GLU A 122 -7.15 5.39 -17.81
CA GLU A 122 -7.49 6.71 -17.27
C GLU A 122 -7.04 6.84 -15.81
N THR A 123 -7.26 5.80 -14.99
CA THR A 123 -6.81 5.78 -13.60
C THR A 123 -5.29 5.86 -13.50
N ILE A 124 -4.56 5.03 -14.27
CA ILE A 124 -3.09 5.04 -14.31
C ILE A 124 -2.58 6.43 -14.72
N SER A 125 -3.14 7.00 -15.79
CA SER A 125 -2.72 8.32 -16.29
C SER A 125 -3.02 9.42 -15.26
N GLY A 126 -4.18 9.35 -14.60
CA GLY A 126 -4.55 10.27 -13.53
C GLY A 126 -3.64 10.19 -12.31
N LEU A 127 -3.26 8.98 -11.89
CA LEU A 127 -2.32 8.77 -10.80
C LEU A 127 -0.90 9.24 -11.14
N GLN A 128 -0.44 9.03 -12.37
CA GLN A 128 0.86 9.56 -12.83
C GLN A 128 0.87 11.08 -12.84
N ALA A 129 -0.15 11.70 -13.45
CA ALA A 129 -0.28 13.15 -13.46
C ALA A 129 -0.36 13.73 -12.05
N TRP A 130 -1.12 13.10 -11.15
CA TRP A 130 -1.19 13.49 -9.74
C TRP A 130 0.19 13.42 -9.06
N TYR A 131 0.91 12.32 -9.25
CA TYR A 131 2.22 12.11 -8.65
C TYR A 131 3.26 13.13 -9.15
N ASP A 132 3.22 13.47 -10.44
CA ASP A 132 4.09 14.49 -11.05
C ASP A 132 3.78 15.92 -10.56
N THR A 133 2.57 16.15 -10.05
CA THR A 133 2.14 17.45 -9.47
C THR A 133 2.34 17.57 -7.96
N LEU A 134 2.95 16.57 -7.31
CA LEU A 134 3.22 16.65 -5.87
C LEU A 134 4.10 17.88 -5.56
N PRO A 135 3.82 18.59 -4.46
CA PRO A 135 4.62 19.74 -4.05
C PRO A 135 6.07 19.32 -3.76
N GLU A 136 7.01 20.25 -3.88
CA GLU A 136 8.45 19.98 -3.71
C GLU A 136 8.76 19.27 -2.39
N CYS A 137 8.04 19.60 -1.32
CA CYS A 137 8.22 19.00 0.00
C CYS A 137 7.83 17.51 0.08
N LEU A 138 7.04 17.01 -0.87
CA LEU A 138 6.63 15.62 -1.04
C LEU A 138 7.32 14.94 -2.22
N ASN A 139 8.32 15.58 -2.83
CA ASN A 139 9.15 14.93 -3.84
C ASN A 139 9.99 13.81 -3.17
N PRO A 140 10.19 12.64 -3.81
CA PRO A 140 11.04 11.56 -3.28
C PRO A 140 12.39 11.97 -2.70
N SER A 141 13.02 13.06 -3.18
CA SER A 141 14.29 13.55 -2.64
C SER A 141 14.17 14.27 -1.29
N ASN A 142 12.97 14.70 -0.91
CA ASN A 142 12.71 15.58 0.23
C ASN A 142 11.88 14.93 1.35
N ILE A 143 11.35 13.72 1.12
CA ILE A 143 10.52 13.00 2.08
C ILE A 143 11.35 12.36 3.20
N VAL A 144 10.78 12.40 4.39
CA VAL A 144 11.47 12.06 5.62
C VAL A 144 10.56 11.30 6.59
N PHE A 145 9.34 11.80 6.75
CA PHE A 145 8.44 11.33 7.80
C PHE A 145 7.71 10.07 7.39
N PRO A 146 7.29 9.22 8.36
CA PRO A 146 6.56 7.98 8.07
C PRO A 146 5.37 8.20 7.13
N LYS A 147 4.56 9.24 7.35
CA LYS A 147 3.37 9.51 6.52
C LYS A 147 3.67 9.97 5.10
N GLU A 148 4.83 10.59 4.88
CA GLU A 148 5.30 10.92 3.54
C GLU A 148 5.73 9.64 2.83
N LEU A 149 6.52 8.78 3.50
CA LEU A 149 6.93 7.48 2.95
C LEU A 149 5.72 6.59 2.64
N ASP A 150 4.71 6.54 3.52
CA ASP A 150 3.46 5.80 3.33
C ASP A 150 2.73 6.24 2.07
N LEU A 151 2.73 7.55 1.76
CA LEU A 151 2.10 8.09 0.55
C LEU A 151 2.73 7.48 -0.71
N HIS A 152 4.07 7.41 -0.75
CA HIS A 152 4.79 6.83 -1.89
C HIS A 152 4.64 5.29 -1.94
N MET A 153 4.67 4.61 -0.79
CA MET A 153 4.36 3.18 -0.72
C MET A 153 2.98 2.87 -1.29
N GLN A 154 1.98 3.64 -0.89
CA GLN A 154 0.61 3.52 -1.35
C GLN A 154 0.51 3.76 -2.85
N TYR A 155 1.16 4.80 -3.38
CA TYR A 155 1.22 5.05 -4.82
C TYR A 155 1.80 3.85 -5.57
N PHE A 156 2.98 3.36 -5.19
CA PHE A 156 3.61 2.24 -5.89
C PHE A 156 2.80 0.94 -5.76
N ALA A 157 2.19 0.68 -4.60
CA ALA A 157 1.31 -0.48 -4.42
C ALA A 157 0.13 -0.47 -5.40
N VAL A 158 -0.56 0.68 -5.52
CA VAL A 158 -1.68 0.88 -6.44
C VAL A 158 -1.22 0.73 -7.89
N MET A 159 -0.09 1.36 -8.26
CA MET A 159 0.43 1.30 -9.63
C MET A 159 0.82 -0.13 -10.03
N MET A 160 1.41 -0.91 -9.10
CA MET A 160 1.67 -2.33 -9.33
C MET A 160 0.38 -3.09 -9.58
N GLN A 161 -0.63 -2.93 -8.72
CA GLN A 161 -1.92 -3.62 -8.86
C GLN A 161 -2.59 -3.28 -10.20
N LEU A 162 -2.70 -2.00 -10.55
CA LEU A 162 -3.33 -1.57 -11.82
C LEU A 162 -2.59 -2.07 -13.06
N CYS A 163 -1.26 -2.17 -13.01
CA CYS A 163 -0.46 -2.72 -14.12
C CYS A 163 -0.55 -4.25 -14.25
N ASP A 164 -0.90 -4.94 -13.17
CA ASP A 164 -1.01 -6.41 -13.10
C ASP A 164 -2.46 -6.91 -13.30
N MET A 165 -3.45 -6.02 -13.31
CA MET A 165 -4.86 -6.37 -13.53
C MET A 165 -5.04 -7.08 -14.88
N PRO A 166 -5.63 -8.29 -14.91
CA PRO A 166 -5.83 -9.03 -16.14
C PRO A 166 -6.79 -8.29 -17.05
N THR A 167 -6.33 -8.03 -18.28
CA THR A 167 -7.09 -7.30 -19.27
C THR A 167 -8.04 -8.27 -19.98
N SER A 168 -9.35 -8.05 -19.89
CA SER A 168 -10.35 -8.75 -20.71
C SER A 168 -10.14 -8.39 -22.19
N GLY A 169 -9.17 -9.06 -22.83
CA GLY A 169 -8.69 -8.66 -24.15
C GLY A 169 -7.46 -9.40 -24.67
N ASP A 170 -7.00 -10.48 -24.02
CA ASP A 170 -6.01 -11.41 -24.62
C ASP A 170 -6.70 -12.26 -25.70
N ALA A 171 -7.14 -11.61 -26.78
CA ALA A 171 -7.37 -12.27 -28.05
C ALA A 171 -6.00 -12.49 -28.71
N LEU A 172 -5.78 -13.74 -29.14
CA LEU A 172 -4.58 -14.23 -29.82
C LEU A 172 -4.06 -13.20 -30.85
N PRO A 173 -2.74 -12.90 -30.89
CA PRO A 173 -2.20 -11.90 -31.81
C PRO A 173 -2.48 -12.31 -33.27
N THR A 174 -3.28 -11.49 -33.96
CA THR A 174 -3.42 -11.61 -35.41
C THR A 174 -2.19 -10.99 -36.06
N ALA A 175 -1.44 -11.80 -36.80
CA ALA A 175 -0.21 -11.40 -37.47
C ALA A 175 -0.47 -10.29 -38.51
N GLY A 176 0.29 -9.20 -38.47
CA GLY A 176 0.35 -8.28 -39.62
C GLY A 176 0.68 -6.80 -39.40
N ALA A 177 0.87 -6.30 -38.18
CA ALA A 177 1.28 -4.90 -37.98
C ALA A 177 2.33 -4.75 -36.88
N PRO A 178 3.32 -3.84 -37.03
CA PRO A 178 4.25 -3.51 -35.95
C PRO A 178 3.49 -2.74 -34.87
N GLN A 179 2.83 -3.48 -33.99
CA GLN A 179 2.15 -2.92 -32.83
C GLN A 179 3.22 -2.59 -31.79
N PHE A 180 3.35 -1.32 -31.42
CA PHE A 180 3.92 -0.94 -30.13
C PHE A 180 3.16 -1.72 -29.05
N SER A 181 3.77 -2.80 -28.55
CA SER A 181 3.11 -3.69 -27.61
C SER A 181 2.81 -2.94 -26.30
N PRO A 182 1.53 -2.69 -25.95
CA PRO A 182 1.16 -2.08 -24.69
C PRO A 182 1.65 -2.92 -23.49
N VAL A 183 1.78 -4.24 -23.70
CA VAL A 183 2.26 -5.24 -22.74
C VAL A 183 3.74 -5.07 -22.41
N ALA A 184 4.59 -4.64 -23.35
CA ALA A 184 6.01 -4.39 -23.09
C ALA A 184 6.23 -3.10 -22.26
N THR A 185 5.47 -2.05 -22.57
CA THR A 185 5.50 -0.78 -21.81
C THR A 185 4.94 -0.99 -20.39
N SER A 186 3.85 -1.76 -20.24
CA SER A 186 3.28 -2.13 -18.94
C SER A 186 4.27 -2.92 -18.07
N ARG A 187 4.96 -3.94 -18.62
CA ARG A 187 5.95 -4.74 -17.89
C ARG A 187 7.18 -3.94 -17.45
N SER A 188 7.67 -3.03 -18.29
CA SER A 188 8.80 -2.14 -17.94
C SER A 188 8.43 -1.18 -16.81
N MET A 189 7.22 -0.61 -16.84
CA MET A 189 6.71 0.23 -15.75
C MET A 189 6.50 -0.56 -14.46
N LEU A 190 5.92 -1.77 -14.55
CA LEU A 190 5.71 -2.65 -13.40
C LEU A 190 7.03 -2.98 -12.69
N GLY A 191 8.10 -3.26 -13.44
CA GLY A 191 9.44 -3.46 -12.89
C GLY A 191 9.94 -2.26 -12.08
N LYS A 192 9.79 -1.04 -12.63
CA LYS A 192 10.17 0.20 -11.93
C LYS A 192 9.37 0.41 -10.64
N TYR A 193 8.05 0.17 -10.67
CA TYR A 193 7.22 0.31 -9.48
C TYR A 193 7.57 -0.73 -8.41
N LYS A 194 7.87 -1.99 -8.79
CA LYS A 194 8.34 -3.03 -7.86
C LYS A 194 9.64 -2.61 -7.17
N THR A 195 10.64 -2.17 -7.93
CA THR A 195 11.91 -1.71 -7.36
C THR A 195 11.72 -0.49 -6.45
N SER A 196 10.89 0.47 -6.87
CA SER A 196 10.64 1.68 -6.08
C SER A 196 9.88 1.39 -4.78
N PHE A 197 8.88 0.50 -4.84
CA PHE A 197 8.12 0.01 -3.70
C PHE A 197 9.01 -0.68 -2.66
N GLU A 198 9.87 -1.59 -3.12
CA GLU A 198 10.82 -2.28 -2.26
C GLU A 198 11.84 -1.32 -1.64
N THR A 199 12.35 -0.37 -2.44
CA THR A 199 13.30 0.65 -1.98
C THR A 199 12.70 1.53 -0.90
N ILE A 200 11.47 2.03 -1.08
CA ILE A 200 10.84 2.93 -0.10
C ILE A 200 10.54 2.21 1.22
N ILE A 201 10.18 0.92 1.20
CA ILE A 201 9.98 0.11 2.41
C ILE A 201 11.30 -0.08 3.15
N ARG A 202 12.40 -0.38 2.43
CA ARG A 202 13.74 -0.45 3.05
C ARG A 202 14.14 0.88 3.68
N LEU A 203 13.91 2.00 2.99
CA LEU A 203 14.21 3.33 3.52
C LEU A 203 13.39 3.64 4.78
N TYR A 204 12.12 3.22 4.82
CA TYR A 204 11.29 3.35 6.01
C TYR A 204 11.92 2.63 7.20
N TYR A 205 12.25 1.35 7.08
CA TYR A 205 12.80 0.58 8.20
C TYR A 205 14.21 1.00 8.57
N LEU A 206 15.02 1.43 7.60
CA LEU A 206 16.34 1.98 7.85
C LEU A 206 16.28 3.24 8.72
N ARG A 207 15.21 4.05 8.56
CA ARG A 207 15.09 5.33 9.23
C ARG A 207 14.29 5.28 10.53
N HIS A 208 13.18 4.55 10.53
CA HIS A 208 12.18 4.56 11.60
C HIS A 208 12.20 3.29 12.45
N GLY A 209 12.99 2.29 12.06
CA GLY A 209 13.05 1.01 12.75
C GLY A 209 11.74 0.23 12.66
N PHE A 210 11.61 -0.79 13.51
CA PHE A 210 10.46 -1.72 13.52
C PHE A 210 9.47 -1.48 14.66
N GLU A 211 9.85 -0.64 15.63
CA GLU A 211 9.19 -0.52 16.94
C GLU A 211 7.83 0.20 16.86
N THR A 212 7.62 1.04 15.84
CA THR A 212 6.38 1.82 15.73
C THR A 212 5.34 1.04 14.94
N PRO A 213 4.14 0.78 15.51
CA PRO A 213 3.08 0.12 14.78
C PRO A 213 2.49 1.04 13.70
N ASP A 214 2.30 0.51 12.50
CA ASP A 214 1.54 1.14 11.42
C ASP A 214 0.68 0.10 10.69
N VAL A 215 -0.64 0.30 10.75
CA VAL A 215 -1.61 -0.62 10.14
C VAL A 215 -1.43 -0.75 8.63
N MET A 216 -0.99 0.31 7.93
CA MET A 216 -0.80 0.29 6.49
C MET A 216 0.43 -0.53 6.09
N LEU A 217 1.48 -0.58 6.93
CA LEU A 217 2.65 -1.42 6.68
C LEU A 217 2.28 -2.89 6.56
N THR A 218 1.25 -3.35 7.30
CA THR A 218 0.78 -4.74 7.17
C THR A 218 0.46 -5.07 5.72
N LEU A 219 -0.28 -4.19 5.04
CA LEU A 219 -0.61 -4.37 3.63
C LEU A 219 0.65 -4.39 2.76
N PHE A 220 1.54 -3.41 2.94
CA PHE A 220 2.71 -3.26 2.09
C PHE A 220 3.71 -4.42 2.25
N LEU A 221 3.95 -4.85 3.49
CA LEU A 221 4.79 -5.99 3.81
C LEU A 221 4.20 -7.29 3.30
N SER A 222 2.87 -7.46 3.39
CA SER A 222 2.17 -8.62 2.82
C SER A 222 2.46 -8.72 1.32
N SER A 223 2.22 -7.63 0.58
CA SER A 223 2.49 -7.58 -0.86
C SER A 223 3.96 -7.88 -1.15
N LEU A 224 4.88 -7.28 -0.40
CA LEU A 224 6.32 -7.46 -0.61
C LEU A 224 6.75 -8.92 -0.35
N ALA A 225 6.24 -9.55 0.72
CA ALA A 225 6.54 -10.94 1.06
C ALA A 225 6.05 -11.89 -0.03
N PHE A 226 4.78 -11.82 -0.43
CA PHE A 226 4.23 -12.73 -1.44
C PHE A 226 4.87 -12.55 -2.82
N ILE A 227 5.16 -11.30 -3.23
CA ILE A 227 5.93 -11.04 -4.47
C ILE A 227 7.31 -11.71 -4.39
N SER A 228 7.98 -11.66 -3.24
CA SER A 228 9.31 -12.26 -3.05
C SER A 228 9.25 -13.79 -3.09
N ILE A 229 8.24 -14.40 -2.45
CA ILE A 229 7.98 -15.85 -2.49
C ILE A 229 7.76 -16.31 -3.93
N ASP A 230 6.89 -15.62 -4.68
CA ASP A 230 6.59 -15.99 -6.07
C ASP A 230 7.83 -15.94 -6.97
N ARG A 231 8.71 -14.96 -6.75
CA ARG A 231 9.98 -14.83 -7.47
C ARG A 231 11.02 -15.87 -7.02
N LEU A 232 10.91 -16.43 -5.81
CA LEU A 232 11.79 -17.48 -5.31
C LEU A 232 11.41 -18.88 -5.81
N LYS A 233 10.14 -19.14 -6.14
CA LYS A 233 9.64 -20.46 -6.59
C LYS A 233 10.45 -21.12 -7.73
N PRO A 234 10.89 -20.41 -8.78
CA PRO A 234 11.70 -21.03 -9.84
C PRO A 234 13.04 -21.58 -9.33
N TYR A 235 13.64 -20.92 -8.34
CA TYR A 235 14.93 -21.30 -7.79
C TYR A 235 14.84 -22.49 -6.82
N SER A 236 13.70 -22.67 -6.14
CA SER A 236 13.47 -23.84 -5.29
C SER A 236 13.14 -25.10 -6.10
N ALA A 237 12.45 -24.95 -7.24
CA ALA A 237 12.19 -26.06 -8.16
C ALA A 237 13.47 -26.60 -8.82
N MET A 238 14.35 -25.71 -9.31
CA MET A 238 15.63 -26.10 -9.93
C MET A 238 16.58 -26.85 -8.98
N ALA A 239 16.52 -26.56 -7.67
CA ALA A 239 17.35 -27.22 -6.67
C ALA A 239 16.93 -28.68 -6.39
N ARG A 240 15.69 -29.08 -6.71
CA ARG A 240 15.23 -30.47 -6.54
C ARG A 240 15.68 -31.39 -7.67
N ASP A 241 15.90 -30.85 -8.87
CA ASP A 241 16.35 -31.62 -10.04
C ASP A 241 17.88 -31.76 -10.13
N ALA A 242 18.64 -30.96 -9.36
CA ALA A 242 20.09 -31.03 -9.29
C ALA A 242 20.54 -31.83 -8.06
N ARG A 243 21.35 -32.88 -8.25
CA ARG A 243 22.01 -33.61 -7.15
C ARG A 243 22.83 -32.64 -6.28
N PRO A 244 22.84 -32.81 -4.94
CA PRO A 244 23.50 -31.86 -4.05
C PRO A 244 25.02 -31.93 -4.23
N GLN A 245 25.58 -30.92 -4.89
CA GLN A 245 26.98 -30.55 -4.73
C GLN A 245 27.02 -29.47 -3.66
N SER A 246 27.56 -29.83 -2.48
CA SER A 246 27.95 -28.96 -1.36
C SER A 246 26.99 -27.83 -0.93
N SER A 247 26.63 -27.84 0.36
CA SER A 247 25.81 -26.84 1.07
C SER A 247 26.29 -25.37 0.99
N SER A 248 27.42 -25.10 0.32
CA SER A 248 27.98 -23.76 0.15
C SER A 248 27.60 -23.07 -1.18
N ASP A 249 27.06 -23.80 -2.17
CA ASP A 249 26.69 -23.21 -3.49
C ASP A 249 25.23 -22.79 -3.59
N ALA A 250 24.40 -23.11 -2.57
CA ALA A 250 22.98 -22.78 -2.56
C ALA A 250 22.67 -21.27 -2.46
N LEU A 251 23.68 -20.44 -2.14
CA LEU A 251 23.62 -18.98 -2.10
C LEU A 251 24.35 -18.27 -3.26
N SER A 252 24.88 -18.97 -4.26
CA SER A 252 25.75 -18.36 -5.28
C SER A 252 25.02 -17.46 -6.32
N ASN A 253 23.75 -17.12 -6.11
CA ASN A 253 22.97 -16.27 -7.01
C ASN A 253 22.59 -14.94 -6.32
N PRO A 254 23.21 -13.81 -6.72
CA PRO A 254 22.92 -12.49 -6.14
C PRO A 254 21.43 -12.11 -6.15
N ILE A 255 20.66 -12.57 -7.14
CA ILE A 255 19.21 -12.31 -7.23
C ILE A 255 18.47 -13.05 -6.11
N LYS A 256 18.90 -14.28 -5.80
CA LYS A 256 18.32 -15.07 -4.71
C LYS A 256 18.63 -14.44 -3.36
N GLU A 257 19.84 -13.92 -3.17
CA GLU A 257 20.23 -13.18 -1.95
C GLU A 257 19.42 -11.90 -1.76
N GLU A 258 19.20 -11.13 -2.82
CA GLU A 258 18.37 -9.93 -2.80
C GLU A 258 16.93 -10.27 -2.37
N LEU A 259 16.30 -11.24 -3.05
CA LEU A 259 14.95 -11.71 -2.72
C LEU A 259 14.85 -12.23 -1.29
N TRP A 260 15.89 -12.90 -0.81
CA TRP A 260 15.96 -13.38 0.56
C TRP A 260 16.03 -12.24 1.56
N SER A 261 16.85 -11.22 1.29
CA SER A 261 16.91 -10.01 2.10
C SER A 261 15.56 -9.29 2.16
N THR A 262 14.86 -9.19 1.02
CA THR A 262 13.50 -8.63 0.94
C THR A 262 12.52 -9.41 1.80
N LEU A 263 12.59 -10.75 1.74
CA LEU A 263 11.70 -11.62 2.50
C LEU A 263 11.99 -11.58 4.00
N ILE A 264 13.26 -11.51 4.42
CA ILE A 264 13.65 -11.29 5.83
C ILE A 264 13.06 -9.97 6.34
N LEU A 265 13.23 -8.89 5.58
CA LEU A 265 12.69 -7.58 5.94
C LEU A 265 11.17 -7.64 6.12
N ALA A 266 10.47 -8.23 5.14
CA ALA A 266 9.03 -8.33 5.16
C ALA A 266 8.53 -9.17 6.34
N GLN A 267 9.15 -10.33 6.56
CA GLN A 267 8.81 -11.25 7.64
C GLN A 267 9.06 -10.65 9.02
N LYS A 268 10.23 -10.03 9.22
CA LYS A 268 10.55 -9.32 10.46
C LYS A 268 9.55 -8.19 10.72
N GLY A 269 9.28 -7.39 9.68
CA GLY A 269 8.26 -6.34 9.74
C GLY A 269 6.90 -6.87 10.19
N LEU A 270 6.41 -7.94 9.58
CA LEU A 270 5.12 -8.53 9.95
C LEU A 270 5.11 -9.10 11.37
N ALA A 271 6.21 -9.71 11.82
CA ALA A 271 6.33 -10.22 13.18
C ALA A 271 6.31 -9.08 14.23
N ASP A 272 7.08 -8.03 14.00
CA ASP A 272 7.14 -6.86 14.90
C ASP A 272 5.79 -6.11 14.93
N GLN A 273 5.15 -5.88 13.78
CA GLN A 273 3.80 -5.33 13.71
C GLN A 273 2.76 -6.26 14.37
N GLY A 274 3.00 -7.57 14.31
CA GLY A 274 2.21 -8.62 14.95
C GLY A 274 2.13 -8.53 16.47
N GLN A 275 3.07 -7.81 17.11
CA GLN A 275 3.02 -7.55 18.55
C GLN A 275 1.93 -6.54 18.93
N SER A 276 1.50 -5.70 17.98
CA SER A 276 0.48 -4.67 18.18
C SER A 276 -0.87 -5.01 17.54
N TYR A 277 -0.88 -5.78 16.44
CA TYR A 277 -2.10 -6.10 15.69
C TYR A 277 -2.16 -7.58 15.29
N TYR A 278 -3.36 -8.18 15.34
CA TYR A 278 -3.55 -9.58 14.98
C TYR A 278 -3.32 -9.90 13.49
N LEU A 279 -3.70 -8.99 12.59
CA LEU A 279 -3.60 -9.22 11.14
C LEU A 279 -2.15 -9.45 10.67
N PRO A 280 -1.15 -8.59 10.96
CA PRO A 280 0.23 -8.83 10.55
C PRO A 280 0.82 -10.11 11.15
N GLN A 281 0.41 -10.50 12.36
CA GLN A 281 0.80 -11.79 12.94
C GLN A 281 0.25 -12.96 12.11
N THR A 282 -1.04 -12.93 11.73
CA THR A 282 -1.64 -13.95 10.86
C THR A 282 -0.94 -14.02 9.51
N VAL A 283 -0.66 -12.88 8.89
CA VAL A 283 0.07 -12.84 7.60
C VAL A 283 1.49 -13.39 7.75
N SER A 284 2.20 -13.05 8.83
CA SER A 284 3.53 -13.60 9.14
C SER A 284 3.53 -15.13 9.14
N HIS A 285 2.52 -15.76 9.75
CA HIS A 285 2.37 -17.22 9.69
C HIS A 285 2.08 -17.72 8.27
N LEU A 286 1.21 -17.04 7.51
CA LEU A 286 0.91 -17.41 6.13
C LEU A 286 2.15 -17.36 5.24
N VAL A 287 3.01 -16.35 5.41
CA VAL A 287 4.29 -16.23 4.71
C VAL A 287 5.16 -17.45 4.96
N LEU A 288 5.32 -17.86 6.23
CA LEU A 288 6.09 -19.05 6.59
C LEU A 288 5.49 -20.35 6.02
N CYS A 289 4.16 -20.50 6.03
CA CYS A 289 3.48 -21.67 5.48
C CYS A 289 3.62 -21.81 3.95
N ASN A 290 3.97 -20.74 3.24
CA ASN A 290 4.17 -20.75 1.79
C ASN A 290 5.62 -21.04 1.37
N LEU A 291 6.50 -21.39 2.33
CA LEU A 291 7.91 -21.69 2.10
C LEU A 291 8.21 -23.16 2.42
N ASP A 292 9.28 -23.67 1.82
CA ASP A 292 9.87 -24.95 2.23
C ASP A 292 10.41 -24.83 3.68
N GLU A 293 10.33 -25.91 4.46
CA GLU A 293 10.52 -25.80 5.92
C GLU A 293 11.95 -25.39 6.34
N ASP A 294 12.95 -25.72 5.53
CA ASP A 294 14.33 -25.24 5.74
C ASP A 294 14.40 -23.71 5.67
N LEU A 295 13.73 -23.09 4.68
CA LEU A 295 13.69 -21.63 4.53
C LEU A 295 12.83 -20.99 5.61
N ALA A 296 11.68 -21.58 5.94
CA ALA A 296 10.83 -21.08 7.02
C ALA A 296 11.57 -21.10 8.37
N SER A 297 12.35 -22.16 8.65
CA SER A 297 13.17 -22.25 9.86
C SER A 297 14.24 -21.17 9.94
N LEU A 298 14.85 -20.80 8.81
CA LEU A 298 15.85 -19.73 8.73
C LEU A 298 15.20 -18.36 8.97
N LEU A 299 14.02 -18.09 8.39
CA LEU A 299 13.29 -16.83 8.61
C LEU A 299 12.85 -16.64 10.07
N ARG A 300 12.46 -17.72 10.76
CA ARG A 300 12.07 -17.64 12.19
C ARG A 300 13.20 -17.07 13.06
N GLN A 301 14.46 -17.30 12.70
CA GLN A 301 15.62 -16.75 13.44
C GLN A 301 15.71 -15.22 13.38
N TYR A 302 15.13 -14.60 12.35
CA TYR A 302 15.13 -13.14 12.18
C TYR A 302 13.88 -12.46 12.72
N ALA A 303 12.83 -13.25 12.99
CA ALA A 303 11.54 -12.80 13.49
C ALA A 303 11.45 -12.91 15.03
N ASP A 304 12.60 -12.87 15.74
CA ASP A 304 12.72 -13.00 17.20
C ASP A 304 11.65 -12.15 17.93
N GLY A 305 10.53 -12.81 18.26
CA GLY A 305 9.31 -12.12 18.70
C GLY A 305 8.05 -12.91 18.31
N ALA A 306 7.52 -13.65 19.27
CA ALA A 306 6.28 -14.42 19.22
C ALA A 306 6.33 -15.75 18.42
N VAL A 307 6.94 -16.77 19.05
CA VAL A 307 6.29 -18.08 19.03
C VAL A 307 4.90 -17.84 19.61
N GLU A 308 3.89 -17.94 18.76
CA GLU A 308 2.52 -17.74 19.16
C GLU A 308 2.19 -18.71 20.30
N ASP A 309 1.85 -18.15 21.45
CA ASP A 309 1.36 -18.88 22.61
C ASP A 309 0.16 -19.75 22.19
N ALA A 310 0.11 -20.99 22.67
CA ALA A 310 -0.95 -21.93 22.32
C ALA A 310 -2.34 -21.37 22.70
N ASP A 311 -2.39 -20.51 23.72
CA ASP A 311 -3.60 -19.82 24.16
C ASP A 311 -4.05 -18.74 23.15
N ALA A 312 -3.11 -18.02 22.54
CA ALA A 312 -3.43 -17.05 21.48
C ALA A 312 -4.01 -17.73 20.23
N ARG A 313 -3.52 -18.94 19.88
CA ARG A 313 -4.11 -19.77 18.81
C ARG A 313 -5.54 -20.16 19.11
N HIS A 314 -5.79 -20.58 20.34
CA HIS A 314 -7.11 -21.04 20.77
C HIS A 314 -8.13 -19.90 20.73
N VAL A 315 -7.77 -18.71 21.22
CA VAL A 315 -8.63 -17.52 21.17
C VAL A 315 -8.90 -17.09 19.72
N ARG A 316 -7.91 -17.18 18.81
CA ARG A 316 -8.12 -16.89 17.38
C ARG A 316 -9.09 -17.86 16.72
N ALA A 317 -8.98 -19.16 17.01
CA ALA A 317 -9.89 -20.17 16.47
C ALA A 317 -11.36 -19.94 16.88
N GLN A 318 -11.59 -19.39 18.09
CA GLN A 318 -12.93 -19.09 18.59
C GLN A 318 -13.61 -17.87 17.96
N HIS A 319 -12.85 -16.97 17.30
CA HIS A 319 -13.39 -15.75 16.69
C HIS A 319 -13.55 -15.84 15.16
N ILE A 320 -13.32 -17.02 14.58
CA ILE A 320 -13.45 -17.29 13.12
C ILE A 320 -14.80 -17.98 12.78
N GLU A 321 -15.67 -18.22 13.77
CA GLU A 321 -17.05 -18.69 13.54
C GLU A 321 -18.05 -17.56 13.27
#